data_AF-A0A6B0UWS5-F1
#
_entry.id   AF-A0A6B0UWS5-F1
#
_cell.length_a   1.000
_cell.length_b   1.000
_cell.length_c   1.000
_cell.angle_alpha   90.00
_cell.angle_beta   90.00
_cell.angle_gamma   90.00
#
_symmetry.space_group_name_H-M   'P 1'
#
loop_
_entity.id
_entity.type
_entity.pdbx_description
1 polymer ?
#
loop_
_entity_poly.entity_id
_entity_poly.type
_entity_poly.pdbx_seq_one_letter_code
_entity_poly.pdbx_strand_id
1 'polypeptide(L)'
;CEDFYEHVCGGWIYDRRVPVDKVLLDVRTETQRAIDDKIIEQLQAIGPGDTNQNAVQKSAALYGGCINMELRNAKGTKPLENLLDHFGIPKWPIVHKEFQLNVMSTVADMIREINLYAIVSMRVGPDYHDTQKNIIYVRQLFEQVFWRCVLLSITLARS
;
A
#
# COMPACT_ATOMS: atom_id res chain seq x y z
N CYS A 1 22.60 1.90 -37.12
CA CYS A 1 23.15 2.18 -35.78
C CYS A 1 22.56 3.46 -35.20
N GLU A 2 21.24 3.67 -35.35
CA GLU A 2 20.60 4.95 -35.01
C GLU A 2 19.85 4.82 -33.68
N ASP A 3 19.02 3.79 -33.58
CA ASP A 3 18.31 3.46 -32.34
C ASP A 3 18.42 1.96 -32.08
N PHE A 4 19.23 1.61 -31.08
CA PHE A 4 19.37 0.22 -30.66
C PHE A 4 18.09 -0.29 -30.00
N TYR A 5 17.39 0.56 -29.24
CA TYR A 5 16.18 0.17 -28.52
C TYR A 5 15.04 -0.14 -29.50
N GLU A 6 14.80 0.71 -30.49
CA GLU A 6 13.81 0.44 -31.54
C GLU A 6 14.18 -0.82 -32.35
N HIS A 7 15.47 -1.02 -32.65
CA HIS A 7 15.93 -2.20 -33.37
C HIS A 7 15.62 -3.51 -32.63
N VAL A 8 15.76 -3.54 -31.29
CA VAL A 8 15.54 -4.76 -30.50
C VAL A 8 14.12 -4.88 -29.93
N CYS A 9 13.41 -3.78 -29.69
CA CYS A 9 12.12 -3.75 -29.01
C CYS A 9 10.95 -3.25 -29.87
N GLY A 10 11.20 -2.60 -31.02
CA GLY A 10 10.16 -1.95 -31.83
C GLY A 10 9.00 -2.87 -32.22
N GLY A 11 9.31 -4.12 -32.59
CA GLY A 11 8.29 -5.14 -32.88
C GLY A 11 7.42 -5.48 -31.66
N TRP A 12 8.01 -5.62 -30.48
CA TRP A 12 7.26 -5.90 -29.24
C TRP A 12 6.37 -4.71 -28.86
N ILE A 13 6.85 -3.47 -29.02
CA ILE A 13 6.08 -2.24 -28.76
C ILE A 13 4.89 -2.14 -29.72
N TYR A 14 5.09 -2.47 -31.00
CA TYR A 14 4.03 -2.47 -31.99
C TYR A 14 2.92 -3.46 -31.66
N ASP A 15 3.28 -4.68 -31.24
CA ASP A 15 2.32 -5.76 -30.95
C ASP A 15 1.66 -5.62 -29.57
N ARG A 16 2.39 -5.14 -28.56
CA ARG A 16 1.96 -5.18 -27.16
C ARG A 16 1.51 -3.81 -26.65
N ARG A 17 0.20 -3.58 -26.72
CA ARG A 17 -0.42 -2.40 -26.11
C ARG A 17 -0.54 -2.55 -24.60
N VAL A 18 -0.35 -1.45 -23.88
CA VAL A 18 -0.56 -1.39 -22.43
C VAL A 18 -2.06 -1.62 -22.14
N PRO A 19 -2.42 -2.64 -21.33
CA PRO A 19 -3.81 -2.87 -20.94
C PRO A 19 -4.42 -1.69 -20.17
N VAL A 20 -5.74 -1.55 -20.22
CA VAL A 20 -6.46 -0.42 -19.60
C VAL A 20 -6.33 -0.35 -18.08
N ASP A 21 -6.06 -1.48 -17.43
CA ASP A 21 -5.88 -1.60 -15.99
C ASP A 21 -4.42 -1.38 -15.54
N LYS A 22 -3.54 -0.95 -16.46
CA LYS A 22 -2.09 -0.85 -16.24
C LYS A 22 -1.54 0.48 -16.73
N VAL A 23 -0.52 0.95 -16.02
CA VAL A 23 0.20 2.19 -16.35
C VAL A 23 1.41 1.92 -17.25
N LEU A 24 1.92 0.69 -17.24
CA LEU A 24 3.13 0.26 -17.93
C LEU A 24 2.99 -1.21 -18.34
N LEU A 25 3.59 -1.55 -19.47
CA LEU A 25 3.87 -2.92 -19.86
C LEU A 25 5.36 -3.04 -20.20
N ASP A 26 6.00 -4.01 -19.58
CA ASP A 26 7.38 -4.44 -19.81
C ASP A 26 7.51 -5.93 -19.48
N VAL A 27 8.67 -6.53 -19.80
CA VAL A 27 8.94 -7.96 -19.54
C VAL A 27 8.72 -8.34 -18.06
N ARG A 28 9.06 -7.44 -17.14
CA ARG A 28 8.89 -7.66 -15.69
C ARG A 28 7.42 -7.72 -15.32
N THR A 29 6.58 -6.82 -15.83
CA THR A 29 5.13 -6.82 -15.58
C THR A 29 4.45 -8.04 -16.19
N GLU A 30 4.88 -8.50 -17.37
CA GLU A 30 4.35 -9.73 -17.98
C GLU A 30 4.71 -10.95 -17.13
N THR A 31 5.96 -11.03 -16.69
CA THR A 31 6.44 -12.14 -15.85
C THR A 31 5.75 -12.13 -14.48
N GLN A 32 5.61 -10.96 -13.87
CA GLN A 32 4.91 -10.81 -12.59
C GLN A 32 3.46 -11.30 -12.69
N ARG A 33 2.76 -11.02 -13.80
CA ARG A 33 1.39 -11.53 -13.99
C ARG A 33 1.34 -13.05 -14.04
N ALA A 34 2.24 -13.68 -14.79
CA ALA A 34 2.28 -15.13 -14.86
C ALA A 34 2.55 -15.76 -13.48
N ILE A 35 3.36 -15.11 -12.64
CA ILE A 35 3.59 -15.50 -11.25
C ILE A 35 2.33 -15.29 -10.40
N ASP A 36 1.71 -14.12 -10.48
CA ASP A 36 0.50 -13.77 -9.72
C ASP A 36 -0.64 -14.73 -10.04
N ASP A 37 -0.85 -15.05 -11.32
CA ASP A 37 -1.85 -16.02 -11.78
C ASP A 37 -1.61 -17.40 -11.16
N LYS A 38 -0.34 -17.83 -11.10
CA LYS A 38 0.00 -19.13 -10.50
C LYS A 38 -0.21 -19.14 -8.99
N ILE A 39 0.14 -18.05 -8.31
CA ILE A 39 -0.10 -17.88 -6.87
C ILE A 39 -1.60 -17.91 -6.59
N ILE A 40 -2.40 -17.18 -7.37
CA ILE A 40 -3.86 -17.14 -7.23
C ILE A 40 -4.47 -18.53 -7.41
N GLU A 41 -4.05 -19.27 -8.45
CA GLU A 41 -4.49 -20.65 -8.69
C GLU A 41 -4.23 -21.54 -7.46
N GLN A 42 -3.04 -21.45 -6.88
CA GLN A 42 -2.69 -22.22 -5.68
C GLN A 42 -3.51 -21.82 -4.45
N LEU A 43 -3.70 -20.51 -4.22
CA LEU A 43 -4.48 -20.01 -3.08
C LEU A 43 -5.95 -20.41 -3.18
N GLN A 44 -6.51 -20.43 -4.39
CA GLN A 44 -7.88 -20.89 -4.64
C GLN A 44 -8.06 -22.40 -4.39
N ALA A 45 -7.04 -23.20 -4.72
CA ALA A 45 -7.09 -24.66 -4.55
C ALA A 45 -7.10 -25.10 -3.06
N ILE A 46 -6.55 -24.30 -2.15
CA ILE A 46 -6.44 -24.63 -0.71
C ILE A 46 -7.81 -24.57 0.00
N GLY A 47 -8.76 -23.79 -0.53
CA GLY A 47 -10.12 -23.66 0.00
C GLY A 47 -10.24 -22.97 1.38
N PRO A 48 -11.37 -22.32 1.70
CA PRO A 48 -11.55 -21.55 2.94
C PRO A 48 -11.80 -22.39 4.21
N GLY A 49 -11.42 -23.67 4.24
CA GLY A 49 -11.78 -24.63 5.30
C GLY A 49 -10.63 -25.41 5.92
N ASP A 50 -9.39 -25.22 5.48
CA ASP A 50 -8.23 -25.90 6.07
C ASP A 50 -7.91 -25.27 7.44
N THR A 51 -8.12 -26.04 8.52
CA THR A 51 -7.99 -25.58 9.93
C THR A 51 -6.54 -25.52 10.41
N ASN A 52 -5.59 -25.93 9.58
CA ASN A 52 -4.17 -25.82 9.88
C ASN A 52 -3.76 -24.32 9.91
N GLN A 53 -2.94 -23.94 10.90
CA GLN A 53 -2.50 -22.56 11.11
C GLN A 53 -1.14 -22.26 10.47
N ASN A 54 -0.78 -22.99 9.39
CA ASN A 54 0.51 -22.78 8.73
C ASN A 54 0.47 -21.56 7.79
N ALA A 55 1.64 -21.17 7.30
CA ALA A 55 1.79 -19.96 6.48
C ALA A 55 0.96 -20.00 5.19
N VAL A 56 0.79 -21.18 4.59
CA VAL A 56 0.05 -21.40 3.36
C VAL A 56 -1.45 -21.21 3.59
N GLN A 57 -2.02 -21.81 4.65
CA GLN A 57 -3.44 -21.60 4.98
C GLN A 57 -3.75 -20.17 5.37
N LYS A 58 -2.88 -19.51 6.15
CA LYS A 58 -3.06 -18.09 6.50
C LYS A 58 -3.07 -17.20 5.26
N SER A 59 -2.22 -17.50 4.28
CA SER A 59 -2.19 -16.78 3.00
C SER A 59 -3.47 -17.03 2.20
N ALA A 60 -3.96 -18.27 2.14
CA ALA A 60 -5.21 -18.61 1.46
C ALA A 60 -6.43 -17.96 2.13
N ALA A 61 -6.50 -17.95 3.47
CA ALA A 61 -7.55 -17.28 4.22
C ALA A 61 -7.53 -15.76 4.03
N LEU A 62 -6.34 -15.15 4.04
CA LEU A 62 -6.17 -13.71 3.74
C LEU A 62 -6.68 -13.39 2.32
N TYR A 63 -6.30 -14.21 1.33
CA TYR A 63 -6.76 -14.06 -0.04
C TYR A 63 -8.28 -14.19 -0.15
N GLY A 64 -8.88 -15.22 0.47
CA GLY A 64 -10.32 -15.44 0.51
C GLY A 64 -11.09 -14.26 1.11
N GLY A 65 -10.57 -13.67 2.19
CA GLY A 65 -11.13 -12.45 2.78
C GLY A 65 -11.02 -11.21 1.87
N CYS A 66 -9.98 -11.12 1.05
CA CYS A 66 -9.77 -10.01 0.11
C CYS A 66 -10.76 -10.04 -1.07
N ILE A 67 -10.94 -11.22 -1.68
CA ILE A 67 -11.79 -11.40 -2.87
C ILE A 67 -13.29 -11.52 -2.57
N ASN A 68 -13.67 -11.76 -1.31
CA ASN A 68 -15.07 -11.83 -0.90
C ASN A 68 -15.69 -10.41 -0.82
N MET A 69 -16.08 -9.90 -1.98
CA MET A 69 -16.66 -8.57 -2.13
C MET A 69 -18.00 -8.43 -1.40
N GLU A 70 -18.80 -9.50 -1.33
CA GLU A 70 -20.09 -9.49 -0.62
C GLU A 70 -19.89 -9.19 0.87
N LEU A 71 -19.01 -9.94 1.53
CA LEU A 71 -18.69 -9.73 2.95
C LEU A 71 -18.10 -8.35 3.21
N ARG A 72 -17.21 -7.89 2.32
CA ARG A 72 -16.58 -6.56 2.44
C ARG A 72 -17.60 -5.44 2.30
N ASN A 73 -18.48 -5.52 1.31
CA ASN A 73 -19.51 -4.53 1.07
C ASN A 73 -20.57 -4.53 2.18
N ALA A 74 -20.92 -5.70 2.71
CA ALA A 74 -21.83 -5.82 3.85
C ALA A 74 -21.29 -5.15 5.13
N LYS A 75 -19.97 -5.14 5.33
CA LYS A 75 -19.32 -4.45 6.46
C LYS A 75 -19.24 -2.94 6.28
N GLY A 76 -19.30 -2.43 5.05
CA GLY A 76 -19.19 -1.01 4.73
C GLY A 76 -17.95 -0.35 5.33
N THR A 77 -18.11 0.88 5.84
CA THR A 77 -17.04 1.67 6.48
C THR A 77 -16.78 1.32 7.94
N LYS A 78 -17.59 0.46 8.54
CA LYS A 78 -17.56 0.21 9.99
C LYS A 78 -16.20 -0.25 10.52
N PRO A 79 -15.44 -1.13 9.83
CA PRO A 79 -14.09 -1.48 10.27
C PRO A 79 -13.13 -0.29 10.33
N LEU A 80 -13.24 0.64 9.37
CA LEU A 80 -12.42 1.85 9.34
C LEU A 80 -12.83 2.82 10.45
N GLU A 81 -14.13 3.02 10.67
CA GLU A 81 -14.64 3.86 11.77
C GLU A 81 -14.15 3.36 13.12
N ASN A 82 -14.24 2.06 13.38
CA ASN A 82 -13.76 1.48 14.63
C ASN A 82 -12.23 1.65 14.80
N LEU A 83 -11.46 1.58 13.70
CA LEU A 83 -10.02 1.82 13.72
C LEU A 83 -9.70 3.28 14.02
N LEU A 84 -10.47 4.20 13.45
CA LEU A 84 -10.36 5.63 13.68
C LEU A 84 -10.73 5.97 15.14
N ASP A 85 -11.80 5.40 15.67
CA ASP A 85 -12.20 5.51 17.08
C ASP A 85 -11.08 5.03 18.02
N HIS A 86 -10.42 3.92 17.68
CA HIS A 86 -9.31 3.34 18.45
C HIS A 86 -8.13 4.30 18.61
N PHE A 87 -7.79 5.06 17.57
CA PHE A 87 -6.73 6.09 17.64
C PHE A 87 -7.22 7.44 18.18
N GLY A 88 -8.46 7.49 18.68
CA GLY A 88 -9.08 8.70 19.20
C GLY A 88 -9.40 9.72 18.10
N ILE A 89 -9.58 9.28 16.85
CA ILE A 89 -9.96 10.12 15.69
C ILE A 89 -11.34 9.70 15.18
N PRO A 90 -12.40 9.70 16.02
CA PRO A 90 -13.70 9.12 15.65
C PRO A 90 -14.33 9.79 14.43
N LYS A 91 -13.91 11.03 14.13
CA LYS A 91 -14.34 11.77 12.96
C LYS A 91 -13.18 12.51 12.35
N TRP A 92 -13.15 12.55 11.02
CA TRP A 92 -12.10 13.24 10.29
C TRP A 92 -12.14 14.76 10.60
N PRO A 93 -11.01 15.42 10.91
CA PRO A 93 -11.00 16.82 11.36
C PRO A 93 -11.54 17.83 10.34
N ILE A 94 -11.63 17.45 9.05
CA ILE A 94 -12.26 18.29 8.02
C ILE A 94 -13.78 18.40 8.24
N VAL A 95 -14.38 17.38 8.88
CA VAL A 95 -15.83 17.30 9.11
C VAL A 95 -16.21 17.89 10.49
N HIS A 96 -15.29 17.92 11.46
CA HIS A 96 -15.55 18.40 12.82
C HIS A 96 -14.42 19.25 13.38
N LYS A 97 -14.72 20.51 13.71
CA LYS A 97 -13.74 21.53 14.13
C LYS A 97 -13.25 21.40 15.59
N GLU A 98 -13.96 20.66 16.43
CA GLU A 98 -13.66 20.54 17.86
C GLU A 98 -12.87 19.26 18.16
N PHE A 99 -11.69 19.13 17.57
CA PHE A 99 -10.86 17.95 17.72
C PHE A 99 -9.53 18.27 18.41
N GLN A 100 -9.25 17.60 19.53
CA GLN A 100 -8.01 17.72 20.28
C GLN A 100 -7.19 16.44 20.11
N LEU A 101 -6.13 16.49 19.30
CA LEU A 101 -5.26 15.35 19.04
C LEU A 101 -3.88 15.58 19.67
N ASN A 102 -3.41 14.61 20.46
CA ASN A 102 -1.99 14.52 20.74
C ASN A 102 -1.30 13.85 19.54
N VAL A 103 -0.85 14.69 18.60
CA VAL A 103 -0.24 14.25 17.35
C VAL A 103 0.92 13.28 17.59
N MET A 104 1.76 13.52 18.60
CA MET A 104 2.94 12.70 18.87
C MET A 104 2.55 11.30 19.34
N SER A 105 1.66 11.18 20.32
CA SER A 105 1.23 9.87 20.82
C SER A 105 0.43 9.11 19.77
N THR A 106 -0.51 9.77 19.09
CA THR A 106 -1.32 9.11 18.06
C THR A 106 -0.46 8.61 16.90
N VAL A 107 0.49 9.40 16.41
CA VAL A 107 1.39 8.95 15.35
C VAL A 107 2.28 7.80 15.84
N ALA A 108 2.75 7.83 17.08
CA ALA A 108 3.53 6.72 17.65
C ALA A 108 2.71 5.43 17.73
N ASP A 109 1.44 5.51 18.16
CA ASP A 109 0.54 4.36 18.22
C ASP A 109 0.20 3.82 16.83
N MET A 110 -0.05 4.69 15.85
CA MET A 110 -0.28 4.28 14.46
C MET A 110 0.93 3.57 13.85
N ILE A 111 2.15 4.08 14.09
CA ILE A 111 3.38 3.42 13.64
C ILE A 111 3.53 2.05 14.30
N ARG A 112 3.29 1.96 15.62
CA ARG A 112 3.49 0.74 16.40
C ARG A 112 2.48 -0.35 16.06
N GLU A 113 1.20 0.00 15.88
CA GLU A 113 0.12 -1.00 15.80
C GLU A 113 -0.25 -1.39 14.38
N ILE A 114 -0.22 -0.43 13.45
CA ILE A 114 -0.65 -0.66 12.06
C ILE A 114 0.44 -0.35 11.04
N ASN A 115 1.66 0.00 11.49
CA ASN A 115 2.78 0.34 10.63
C ASN A 115 2.47 1.47 9.63
N LEU A 116 1.68 2.46 10.07
CA LEU A 116 1.27 3.61 9.27
C LEU A 116 2.12 4.84 9.62
N TYR A 117 2.85 5.35 8.63
CA TYR A 117 3.71 6.53 8.76
C TYR A 117 2.99 7.76 8.20
N ALA A 118 2.71 8.77 9.03
CA ALA A 118 2.00 9.99 8.62
C ALA A 118 2.90 11.25 8.54
N ILE A 119 3.90 11.36 9.44
CA ILE A 119 4.80 12.55 9.53
C ILE A 119 6.26 12.17 9.25
N VAL A 120 6.76 11.17 9.98
CA VAL A 120 8.08 10.61 9.79
C VAL A 120 7.98 9.11 9.57
N SER A 121 8.86 8.57 8.75
CA SER A 121 9.06 7.13 8.66
C SER A 121 10.12 6.71 9.68
N MET A 122 9.81 5.64 10.43
CA MET A 122 10.70 5.09 11.44
C MET A 122 10.85 3.59 11.21
N ARG A 123 12.06 3.10 11.02
CA ARG A 123 12.29 1.65 10.88
C ARG A 123 13.51 1.22 11.68
N VAL A 124 13.47 -0.01 12.17
CA VAL A 124 14.64 -0.68 12.73
C VAL A 124 15.32 -1.46 11.60
N GLY A 125 16.63 -1.29 11.46
CA GLY A 125 17.41 -2.03 10.47
C GLY A 125 18.89 -2.06 10.83
N PRO A 126 19.70 -2.84 10.08
CA PRO A 126 21.12 -2.99 10.37
C PRO A 126 21.84 -1.65 10.25
N ASP A 127 22.79 -1.38 11.14
CA ASP A 127 23.69 -0.22 11.04
C ASP A 127 24.63 -0.41 9.84
N TYR A 128 24.76 0.62 9.01
CA TYR A 128 25.67 0.59 7.86
C TYR A 128 27.14 0.54 8.26
N HIS A 129 27.48 0.97 9.47
CA HIS A 129 28.84 0.92 10.00
C HIS A 129 29.13 -0.37 10.77
N ASP A 130 28.10 -1.07 11.26
CA ASP A 130 28.21 -2.34 11.98
C ASP A 130 26.95 -3.19 11.75
N THR A 131 27.01 -4.08 10.76
CA THR A 131 25.86 -4.90 10.37
C THR A 131 25.42 -5.93 11.42
N GLN A 132 26.14 -6.07 12.54
CA GLN A 132 25.74 -6.90 13.68
C GLN A 132 24.79 -6.17 14.64
N LYS A 133 24.62 -4.85 14.49
CA LYS A 133 23.73 -4.03 15.31
C LYS A 133 22.57 -3.51 14.49
N ASN A 134 21.44 -3.30 15.15
CA ASN A 134 20.31 -2.58 14.59
C ASN A 134 20.21 -1.18 15.19
N ILE A 135 19.87 -0.20 14.36
CA ILE A 135 19.59 1.18 14.77
C ILE A 135 18.22 1.64 14.26
N ILE A 136 17.72 2.72 14.86
CA ILE A 136 16.50 3.37 14.41
C ILE A 136 16.86 4.34 13.28
N TYR A 137 16.26 4.12 12.12
CA TYR A 137 16.30 5.07 11.02
C TYR A 137 15.07 5.97 11.07
N VAL A 138 15.29 7.27 11.17
CA VAL A 138 14.26 8.30 11.00
C VAL A 138 14.46 8.95 9.64
N ARG A 139 13.44 8.91 8.78
CA ARG A 139 13.49 9.56 7.46
C ARG A 139 12.23 10.38 7.23
N GLN A 140 12.37 11.47 6.49
CA GLN A 140 11.24 12.23 5.97
C GLN A 140 10.34 11.29 5.14
N LEU A 141 9.03 11.34 5.37
CA LEU A 141 8.07 10.69 4.48
C LEU A 141 8.16 11.32 3.09
N PHE A 142 8.28 10.47 2.06
CA PHE A 142 8.38 10.88 0.66
C PHE A 142 7.41 12.01 0.30
N GLU A 143 7.90 12.95 -0.54
CA GLU A 143 7.36 14.24 -0.98
C GLU A 143 5.92 14.31 -1.54
N GLN A 144 5.11 13.26 -1.43
CA GLN A 144 3.75 13.23 -2.01
C GLN A 144 2.73 14.07 -1.23
N VAL A 145 2.92 14.27 0.07
CA VAL A 145 1.95 15.02 0.92
C VAL A 145 2.20 16.52 0.87
N PHE A 146 3.46 16.95 0.87
CA PHE A 146 3.81 18.38 0.95
C PHE A 146 3.44 19.12 -0.35
N TRP A 147 3.70 18.52 -1.52
CA TRP A 147 3.39 19.17 -2.80
C TRP A 147 1.90 19.25 -3.11
N ARG A 148 1.08 18.28 -2.69
CA ARG A 148 -0.38 18.33 -2.88
C ARG A 148 -1.04 19.43 -2.04
N CYS A 149 -0.58 19.64 -0.81
CA CYS A 149 -1.07 20.75 0.02
C CYS A 149 -0.66 22.11 -0.53
N VAL A 150 0.59 22.27 -0.97
CA VAL A 150 1.07 23.53 -1.56
C VAL A 150 0.34 23.85 -2.88
N LEU A 151 0.10 22.86 -3.73
CA LEU A 151 -0.66 23.06 -4.97
C LEU A 151 -2.12 23.44 -4.69
N LEU A 152 -2.81 22.78 -3.75
CA LEU A 152 -4.19 23.12 -3.36
C LEU A 152 -4.31 24.55 -2.81
N SER A 153 -3.32 25.03 -2.05
CA SER A 153 -3.29 26.42 -1.57
C SER A 153 -3.09 27.43 -2.71
N ILE A 154 -2.34 27.08 -3.76
CA ILE A 154 -2.11 27.96 -4.92
C ILE A 154 -3.34 28.03 -5.84
N THR A 155 -4.09 26.94 -6.01
CA THR A 155 -5.32 26.97 -6.81
C THR A 155 -6.47 27.69 -6.11
N LEU A 156 -6.59 27.58 -4.77
CA LEU A 156 -7.62 28.27 -3.99
C LEU A 156 -7.35 29.76 -3.79
N ALA A 157 -6.09 30.20 -3.89
CA ALA A 157 -5.73 31.63 -3.83
C ALA A 157 -5.92 32.37 -5.19
N ARG A 158 -6.34 31.67 -6.24
CA ARG A 158 -6.59 32.22 -7.59
C ARG A 158 -8.05 32.17 -8.04
N SER A 159 -8.98 31.89 -7.14
CA SER A 159 -10.44 31.95 -7.37
C SER A 159 -11.09 33.04 -6.55
#